data_AF-A0A9D7M1K4-F1
#
_entry.id   AF-A0A9D7M1K4-F1
#
_cell.length_a   1.000
_cell.length_b   1.000
_cell.length_c   1.000
_cell.angle_alpha   90.00
_cell.angle_beta   90.00
_cell.angle_gamma   90.00
#
_symmetry.space_group_name_H-M   'P 1'
#
loop_
_entity.id
_entity.type
_entity.pdbx_description
1 polymer ?
#
loop_
_entity_poly.entity_id
_entity_poly.type
_entity_poly.pdbx_seq_one_letter_code
_entity_poly.pdbx_strand_id
1 'polypeptide(L)'
;MKNFYLYDTHVIVVNNDGSTRTFYFNTNSGKVYYRYKTGTISEVKHPGIFLGVDYNGIGYFLHNHYHYGKAHITTEKEFAKGQSTYLYSEKCSNSPLKVIEIGLNEIMRGESYKPLTYNCQTYTNSACHNQRISADVEKWVGGIVMGSLALLLISAVVDG
;
A
#
# COMPACT_ATOMS: atom_id res chain seq x y z
N MET A 1 0.55 -12.68 11.95
CA MET A 1 -0.67 -12.18 12.60
C MET A 1 -1.66 -13.32 12.61
N LYS A 2 -2.20 -13.65 13.79
CA LYS A 2 -3.15 -14.74 13.97
C LYS A 2 -4.58 -14.26 13.83
N ASN A 3 -4.91 -13.12 14.46
CA ASN A 3 -6.23 -12.51 14.42
C ASN A 3 -6.15 -11.00 14.73
N PHE A 4 -7.26 -10.28 14.58
CA PHE A 4 -7.45 -8.95 15.14
C PHE A 4 -8.88 -8.72 15.62
N TYR A 5 -9.04 -7.77 16.54
CA TYR A 5 -10.33 -7.28 17.01
C TYR A 5 -10.40 -5.78 16.75
N LEU A 6 -11.32 -5.37 15.87
CA LEU A 6 -11.47 -3.99 15.43
C LEU A 6 -12.61 -3.32 16.19
N TYR A 7 -12.33 -2.15 16.74
CA TYR A 7 -13.27 -1.28 17.44
C TYR A 7 -13.27 0.11 16.79
N ASP A 8 -14.20 0.98 17.17
CA ASP A 8 -14.29 2.32 16.59
C ASP A 8 -13.10 3.23 16.94
N THR A 9 -12.40 2.93 18.04
CA THR A 9 -11.33 3.78 18.59
C THR A 9 -9.95 3.13 18.55
N HIS A 10 -9.88 1.83 18.30
CA HIS A 10 -8.63 1.09 18.32
C HIS A 10 -8.76 -0.27 17.63
N VAL A 11 -7.62 -0.92 17.42
CA VAL A 11 -7.55 -2.33 17.02
C VAL A 11 -6.59 -3.08 17.91
N ILE A 12 -6.96 -4.29 18.28
CA ILE A 12 -6.11 -5.25 18.98
C ILE A 12 -5.65 -6.28 17.97
N VAL A 13 -4.35 -6.33 17.69
CA VAL A 13 -3.73 -7.33 16.84
C VAL A 13 -3.19 -8.46 17.71
N VAL A 14 -3.52 -9.71 17.35
CA VAL A 14 -3.00 -10.91 17.99
C VAL A 14 -1.90 -11.50 17.10
N ASN A 15 -0.69 -11.57 17.64
CA ASN A 15 0.46 -12.14 16.97
C ASN A 15 0.42 -13.68 16.97
N ASN A 16 1.32 -14.29 16.20
CA ASN A 16 1.36 -15.75 16.07
C ASN A 16 1.80 -16.45 17.37
N ASP A 17 2.58 -15.76 18.21
CA ASP A 17 3.00 -16.20 19.54
C ASP A 17 1.92 -15.99 20.62
N GLY A 18 0.74 -15.46 20.25
CA GLY A 18 -0.34 -15.16 21.18
C GLY A 18 -0.23 -13.80 21.88
N SER A 19 0.89 -13.08 21.72
CA SER A 19 1.01 -11.71 22.24
C SER A 19 0.05 -10.76 21.53
N THR A 20 -0.39 -9.72 22.23
CA THR A 20 -1.28 -8.70 21.67
C THR A 20 -0.57 -7.37 21.54
N ARG A 21 -0.97 -6.58 20.54
CA ARG A 21 -0.60 -5.17 20.40
C ARG A 21 -1.85 -4.36 20.11
N THR A 22 -2.02 -3.26 20.83
CA THR A 22 -3.13 -2.33 20.63
C THR A 22 -2.65 -1.10 19.90
N PHE A 23 -3.39 -0.70 18.87
CA PHE A 23 -3.17 0.54 18.14
C PHE A 23 -4.40 1.42 18.27
N TYR A 24 -4.22 2.62 18.81
CA TYR A 24 -5.25 3.62 19.01
C TYR A 24 -5.39 4.49 17.77
N PHE A 25 -6.64 4.74 17.39
CA PHE A 25 -6.93 5.53 16.20
C PHE A 25 -6.85 7.02 16.49
N ASN A 26 -6.42 7.77 15.48
CA ASN A 26 -6.40 9.23 15.49
C ASN A 26 -6.92 9.76 14.15
N THR A 27 -6.84 11.07 13.95
CA THR A 27 -7.32 11.74 12.72
C THR A 27 -6.62 11.29 11.44
N ASN A 28 -5.50 10.56 11.53
CA ASN A 28 -4.76 10.01 10.40
C ASN A 28 -5.03 8.54 10.13
N SER A 29 -5.64 7.82 11.07
CA SER A 29 -5.98 6.40 10.91
C SER A 29 -6.84 6.18 9.66
N GLY A 30 -6.46 5.17 8.87
CA GLY A 30 -7.11 4.79 7.61
C GLY A 30 -6.74 5.67 6.40
N LYS A 31 -5.92 6.72 6.56
CA LYS A 31 -5.42 7.51 5.43
C LYS A 31 -4.23 6.82 4.75
N VAL A 32 -4.11 6.99 3.44
CA VAL A 32 -2.99 6.47 2.66
C VAL A 32 -1.90 7.55 2.52
N TYR A 33 -0.71 7.23 2.99
CA TYR A 33 0.49 8.04 2.78
C TYR A 33 1.44 7.34 1.82
N TYR A 34 2.39 8.08 1.27
CA TYR A 34 3.54 7.52 0.58
C TYR A 34 4.83 8.18 1.02
N ARG A 35 5.92 7.48 0.74
CA ARG A 35 7.23 8.08 0.48
C ARG A 35 7.69 7.68 -0.92
N TYR A 36 8.80 8.21 -1.39
CA TYR A 36 9.41 7.74 -2.62
C TYR A 36 10.23 6.46 -2.38
N LYS A 37 10.31 5.58 -3.39
CA LYS A 37 11.19 4.42 -3.31
C LYS A 37 12.65 4.87 -3.38
N THR A 38 13.48 4.31 -2.50
CA THR A 38 14.93 4.51 -2.50
C THR A 38 15.58 3.63 -3.57
N GLY A 39 16.52 4.17 -4.35
CA GLY A 39 17.26 3.39 -5.34
C GLY A 39 16.49 3.10 -6.65
N THR A 40 15.43 3.86 -6.92
CA THR A 40 14.73 3.89 -8.22
C THR A 40 14.75 5.29 -8.80
N ILE A 41 14.44 5.45 -10.09
CA ILE A 41 14.17 6.77 -10.69
C ILE A 41 13.08 7.46 -9.85
N SER A 42 13.26 8.75 -9.54
CA SER A 42 12.77 9.43 -8.33
C SER A 42 11.25 9.51 -8.10
N GLU A 43 10.43 8.92 -8.96
CA GLU A 43 8.99 9.17 -9.01
C GLU A 43 8.12 8.00 -8.55
N VAL A 44 8.72 6.85 -8.25
CA VAL A 44 7.96 5.66 -7.83
C VAL A 44 7.51 5.81 -6.39
N LYS A 45 6.19 5.94 -6.19
CA LYS A 45 5.58 6.06 -4.86
C LYS A 45 5.51 4.71 -4.17
N HIS A 46 5.81 4.71 -2.87
CA HIS A 46 5.70 3.57 -1.97
C HIS A 46 4.59 3.85 -0.94
N PRO A 47 3.34 3.44 -1.23
CA PRO A 47 2.19 3.73 -0.37
C PRO A 47 2.12 2.82 0.87
N GLY A 48 1.46 3.33 1.91
CA GLY A 48 1.09 2.63 3.13
C GLY A 48 -0.12 3.29 3.79
N ILE A 49 -0.89 2.52 4.55
CA ILE A 49 -2.07 3.00 5.29
C ILE A 49 -1.62 3.30 6.72
N PHE A 50 -1.88 4.51 7.22
CA PHE A 50 -1.62 4.81 8.62
C PHE A 50 -2.63 4.07 9.49
N LEU A 51 -2.16 3.19 10.38
CA LEU A 51 -3.01 2.36 11.23
C LEU A 51 -3.51 3.17 12.44
N GLY A 52 -2.58 3.81 13.14
CA GLY A 52 -2.80 4.41 14.45
C GLY A 52 -1.50 4.52 15.21
N VAL A 53 -1.59 4.77 16.51
CA VAL A 53 -0.45 4.89 17.41
C VAL A 53 -0.50 3.86 18.53
N ASP A 54 0.64 3.47 19.09
CA ASP A 54 0.67 2.73 20.35
C ASP A 54 0.51 3.65 21.58
N TYR A 55 0.61 3.07 22.78
CA TYR A 55 0.49 3.81 24.04
C TYR A 55 1.60 4.87 24.25
N ASN A 56 2.72 4.77 23.54
CA ASN A 56 3.82 5.75 23.55
C ASN A 56 3.64 6.83 22.47
N GLY A 57 2.57 6.78 21.68
CA GLY A 57 2.34 7.69 20.56
C GLY A 57 3.16 7.34 19.30
N ILE A 58 3.80 6.16 19.24
CA ILE A 58 4.55 5.74 18.04
C ILE A 58 3.54 5.37 16.95
N GLY A 59 3.64 5.99 15.79
CA GLY A 59 2.80 5.70 14.62
C GLY A 59 3.15 4.37 13.95
N TYR A 60 2.14 3.70 13.39
CA TYR A 60 2.30 2.45 12.66
C TYR A 60 1.62 2.51 11.30
N PHE A 61 2.21 1.83 10.32
CA PHE A 61 1.70 1.71 8.96
C PHE A 61 1.43 0.25 8.60
N LEU A 62 0.34 0.04 7.87
CA LEU A 62 0.09 -1.17 7.12
C LEU A 62 0.65 -0.99 5.71
N HIS A 63 1.54 -1.86 5.26
CA HIS A 63 1.95 -1.83 3.86
C HIS A 63 2.49 -3.17 3.36
N ASN A 64 2.50 -3.32 2.04
CA ASN A 64 3.10 -4.44 1.35
C ASN A 64 4.49 -4.06 0.83
N HIS A 65 5.48 -4.92 1.02
CA HIS A 65 6.86 -4.61 0.65
C HIS A 65 7.66 -5.88 0.34
N TYR A 66 8.43 -5.84 -0.75
CA TYR A 66 9.18 -6.98 -1.28
C TYR A 66 10.12 -7.62 -0.24
N HIS A 67 10.81 -6.82 0.56
CA HIS A 67 11.75 -7.30 1.59
C HIS A 67 11.11 -8.27 2.60
N TYR A 68 9.84 -8.07 2.94
CA TYR A 68 9.12 -8.94 3.88
C TYR A 68 8.31 -10.04 3.18
N GLY A 69 8.25 -10.00 1.84
CA GLY A 69 7.54 -10.97 1.01
C GLY A 69 6.02 -10.92 1.11
N LYS A 70 5.42 -10.04 1.92
CA LYS A 70 3.97 -9.89 2.11
C LYS A 70 3.61 -8.58 2.81
N ALA A 71 2.32 -8.31 2.93
CA ALA A 71 1.80 -7.22 3.74
C ALA A 71 2.10 -7.43 5.23
N HIS A 72 2.48 -6.34 5.92
CA HIS A 72 2.81 -6.36 7.35
C HIS A 72 2.60 -4.98 8.00
N ILE A 73 2.73 -4.96 9.33
CA ILE A 73 2.67 -3.75 10.15
C ILE A 73 4.10 -3.33 10.46
N THR A 74 4.42 -2.05 10.29
CA THR A 74 5.74 -1.47 10.59
C THR A 74 5.57 -0.16 11.33
N THR A 75 6.60 0.30 12.03
CA THR A 75 6.61 1.64 12.65
C THR A 75 6.68 2.72 11.58
N GLU A 76 6.21 3.93 11.90
CA GLU A 76 6.34 5.10 11.02
C GLU A 76 7.79 5.38 10.62
N LYS A 77 8.73 5.23 11.56
CA LYS A 77 10.17 5.40 11.29
C LYS A 77 10.67 4.41 10.23
N GLU A 78 10.30 3.14 10.36
CA GLU A 78 10.67 2.08 9.40
C GLU A 78 9.99 2.30 8.05
N PHE A 79 8.72 2.69 8.03
CA PHE A 79 8.00 3.03 6.81
C PHE A 79 8.68 4.19 6.08
N ALA A 80 9.00 5.26 6.80
CA ALA A 80 9.59 6.50 6.26
C ALA A 80 11.04 6.32 5.77
N LYS A 81 11.82 5.41 6.34
CA LYS A 81 13.25 5.21 6.01
C LYS A 81 14.06 6.52 6.00
N GLY A 82 13.78 7.42 6.94
CA GLY A 82 14.45 8.73 7.03
C GLY A 82 13.99 9.77 6.00
N GLN A 83 12.93 9.50 5.24
CA GLN A 83 12.32 10.43 4.29
C GLN A 83 11.04 11.05 4.85
N SER A 84 10.62 12.18 4.29
CA SER A 84 9.28 12.72 4.56
C SER A 84 8.19 11.81 3.97
N THR A 85 7.06 11.73 4.67
CA THR A 85 5.85 11.06 4.22
C THR A 85 4.84 12.10 3.73
N TYR A 86 4.09 11.74 2.70
CA TYR A 86 3.14 12.63 2.03
C TYR A 86 1.79 11.94 1.97
N LEU A 87 0.72 12.68 2.25
CA LEU A 87 -0.64 12.18 2.12
C LEU A 87 -1.01 12.06 0.64
N TYR A 88 -1.67 10.97 0.22
CA TYR A 88 -2.29 10.94 -1.11
C TYR A 88 -3.43 11.96 -1.17
N SER A 89 -3.46 12.75 -2.24
CA SER A 89 -4.56 13.71 -2.49
C SER A 89 -5.87 13.02 -2.85
N GLU A 90 -5.81 11.77 -3.30
CA GLU A 90 -6.98 10.96 -3.65
C GLU A 90 -7.76 10.56 -2.40
N LYS A 91 -9.08 10.70 -2.47
CA LYS A 91 -10.00 10.31 -1.40
C LYS A 91 -10.39 8.85 -1.57
N CYS A 92 -10.15 8.03 -0.54
CA CYS A 92 -10.66 6.66 -0.52
C CYS A 92 -12.19 6.63 -0.64
N SER A 93 -12.70 5.66 -1.41
CA SER A 93 -14.14 5.40 -1.46
C SER A 93 -14.61 4.65 -0.21
N ASN A 94 -13.73 3.88 0.42
CA ASN A 94 -13.97 3.22 1.70
C ASN A 94 -13.77 4.19 2.88
N SER A 95 -14.55 3.99 3.96
CA SER A 95 -14.36 4.72 5.22
C SER A 95 -13.02 4.34 5.89
N PRO A 96 -12.44 5.20 6.74
CA PRO A 96 -11.16 4.90 7.40
C PRO A 96 -11.12 3.55 8.14
N LEU A 97 -12.18 3.22 8.90
CA LEU A 97 -12.30 1.92 9.57
C LEU A 97 -12.32 0.76 8.58
N LYS A 98 -13.03 0.92 7.44
CA LYS A 98 -13.09 -0.12 6.40
C LYS A 98 -11.74 -0.31 5.71
N VAL A 99 -11.01 0.79 5.46
CA VAL A 99 -9.64 0.73 4.92
C VAL A 99 -8.71 -0.05 5.86
N ILE A 100 -8.78 0.20 7.17
CA ILE A 100 -7.99 -0.54 8.18
C ILE A 100 -8.40 -2.02 8.21
N GLU A 101 -9.69 -2.31 8.25
CA GLU A 101 -10.23 -3.68 8.26
C GLU A 101 -9.71 -4.49 7.06
N ILE A 102 -9.85 -3.94 5.85
CA ILE A 102 -9.36 -4.60 4.63
C ILE A 102 -7.84 -4.76 4.67
N GLY A 103 -7.11 -3.71 5.05
CA GLY A 103 -5.66 -3.76 5.16
C GLY A 103 -5.16 -4.85 6.11
N LEU A 104 -5.80 -5.03 7.26
CA LEU A 104 -5.49 -6.10 8.21
C LEU A 104 -5.89 -7.48 7.68
N ASN A 105 -7.05 -7.60 7.04
CA ASN A 105 -7.47 -8.85 6.40
C ASN A 105 -6.48 -9.32 5.32
N GLU A 106 -5.95 -8.41 4.50
CA GLU A 106 -4.90 -8.71 3.51
C GLU A 106 -3.60 -9.21 4.18
N ILE A 107 -3.20 -8.63 5.32
CA ILE A 107 -2.04 -9.11 6.13
C ILE A 107 -2.30 -10.52 6.65
N MET A 108 -3.51 -10.77 7.16
CA MET A 108 -3.91 -12.09 7.67
C MET A 108 -3.94 -13.16 6.59
N ARG A 109 -4.41 -12.81 5.38
CA ARG A 109 -4.39 -13.71 4.21
C ARG A 109 -2.97 -14.10 3.83
N GLY A 110 -2.01 -13.20 4.07
CA GLY A 110 -0.59 -13.50 3.89
C GLY A 110 -0.19 -13.75 2.43
N GLU A 111 -0.92 -13.17 1.48
CA GLU A 111 -0.60 -13.30 0.04
C GLU A 111 0.83 -12.80 -0.23
N SER A 112 1.61 -13.61 -0.95
CA SER A 112 2.99 -13.30 -1.29
C SER A 112 3.09 -12.09 -2.21
N TYR A 113 4.06 -11.22 -1.94
CA TYR A 113 4.39 -10.05 -2.75
C TYR A 113 4.67 -10.46 -4.21
N LYS A 114 4.01 -9.78 -5.14
CA LYS A 114 4.23 -9.92 -6.59
C LYS A 114 4.40 -8.53 -7.19
N PRO A 115 5.56 -8.20 -7.81
CA PRO A 115 5.84 -6.86 -8.30
C PRO A 115 4.74 -6.26 -9.19
N LEU A 116 4.10 -7.09 -10.01
CA LEU A 116 3.10 -6.66 -11.00
C LEU A 116 1.66 -6.74 -10.49
N THR A 117 1.32 -7.75 -9.69
CA THR A 117 -0.08 -8.11 -9.39
C THR A 117 -0.45 -7.99 -7.92
N TYR A 118 0.53 -7.91 -7.02
CA TYR A 118 0.30 -7.78 -5.60
C TYR A 118 1.46 -7.04 -4.91
N ASN A 119 1.56 -5.74 -5.19
CA ASN A 119 2.58 -4.83 -4.68
C ASN A 119 1.98 -3.85 -3.65
N CYS A 120 2.76 -2.84 -3.26
CA CYS A 120 2.32 -1.76 -2.37
C CYS A 120 1.08 -1.00 -2.85
N GLN A 121 0.99 -0.64 -4.13
CA GLN A 121 -0.12 0.11 -4.71
C GLN A 121 -1.39 -0.72 -4.84
N THR A 122 -1.27 -1.96 -5.34
CA THR A 122 -2.43 -2.85 -5.41
C THR A 122 -3.00 -3.13 -4.02
N TYR A 123 -2.14 -3.25 -3.01
CA TYR A 123 -2.54 -3.43 -1.62
C TYR A 123 -3.33 -2.23 -1.09
N THR A 124 -2.79 -1.01 -1.23
CA THR A 124 -3.47 0.18 -0.76
C THR A 124 -4.75 0.48 -1.54
N ASN A 125 -4.77 0.23 -2.86
CA ASN A 125 -5.98 0.39 -3.67
C ASN A 125 -7.05 -0.66 -3.32
N SER A 126 -6.65 -1.87 -2.94
CA SER A 126 -7.61 -2.88 -2.46
C SER A 126 -8.29 -2.40 -1.20
N ALA A 127 -7.54 -1.81 -0.26
CA ALA A 127 -8.10 -1.27 0.97
C ALA A 127 -8.90 0.03 0.77
N CYS A 128 -8.41 0.94 -0.08
CA CYS A 128 -8.96 2.28 -0.29
C CYS A 128 -10.18 2.27 -1.23
N HIS A 129 -10.17 1.40 -2.25
CA HIS A 129 -11.14 1.38 -3.36
C HIS A 129 -11.74 0.01 -3.69
N ASN A 130 -11.36 -1.07 -3.00
CA ASN A 130 -11.72 -2.46 -3.37
C ASN A 130 -11.22 -2.85 -4.77
N GLN A 131 -10.11 -2.27 -5.24
CA GLN A 131 -9.54 -2.51 -6.57
C GLN A 131 -8.07 -2.95 -6.48
N ARG A 132 -7.69 -3.99 -7.23
CA ARG A 132 -6.30 -4.49 -7.30
C ARG A 132 -5.53 -3.86 -8.46
N ILE A 133 -5.40 -2.53 -8.43
CA ILE A 133 -4.76 -1.75 -9.50
C ILE A 133 -3.43 -1.15 -9.03
N SER A 134 -2.43 -1.13 -9.90
CA SER A 134 -1.16 -0.41 -9.70
C SER A 134 -1.00 0.64 -10.79
N ALA A 135 -1.10 1.92 -10.42
CA ALA A 135 -0.98 3.04 -11.37
C ALA A 135 0.36 3.01 -12.14
N ASP A 136 1.45 2.56 -11.50
CA ASP A 136 2.74 2.44 -12.18
C ASP A 136 2.76 1.32 -13.22
N VAL A 137 2.09 0.19 -12.96
CA VAL A 137 1.97 -0.91 -13.92
C VAL A 137 1.10 -0.51 -15.10
N GLU A 138 -0.02 0.17 -14.86
CA GLU A 138 -0.90 0.66 -15.94
C GLU A 138 -0.18 1.64 -16.86
N LYS A 139 0.60 2.58 -16.30
CA LYS A 139 1.43 3.50 -17.10
C LYS A 139 2.45 2.77 -17.97
N TRP A 140 3.14 1.77 -17.41
CA TRP A 140 4.12 0.97 -18.14
C TRP A 140 3.49 0.14 -19.25
N VAL A 141 2.38 -0.56 -18.97
CA VAL A 141 1.66 -1.36 -19.97
C VAL A 141 1.08 -0.47 -21.06
N GLY A 142 0.45 0.65 -20.70
CA GLY A 142 -0.09 1.63 -21.67
C GLY A 142 1.00 2.24 -22.55
N GLY A 143 2.17 2.53 -21.98
CA GLY A 143 3.34 3.03 -22.73
C GLY A 143 3.87 2.01 -23.74
N ILE A 144 3.94 0.72 -23.37
CA ILE A 144 4.37 -0.35 -24.29
C ILE A 144 3.37 -0.52 -25.43
N VAL A 145 2.07 -0.54 -25.14
CA VAL A 145 1.01 -0.69 -26.16
C VAL A 145 1.02 0.49 -27.14
N MET A 146 1.09 1.73 -26.63
CA MET A 146 1.17 2.92 -27.48
C MET A 146 2.46 2.96 -28.31
N GLY A 147 3.60 2.57 -27.72
CA GLY A 147 4.89 2.54 -28.44
C GLY A 147 4.93 1.48 -29.55
N SER A 148 4.33 0.31 -29.32
CA SER A 148 4.24 -0.75 -30.33
C SER A 148 3.27 -0.39 -31.45
N LEU A 149 2.15 0.28 -31.15
CA LEU A 149 1.25 0.86 -32.17
C LEU A 149 1.94 1.94 -33.01
N ALA A 150 2.73 2.82 -32.40
CA ALA A 150 3.49 3.84 -33.11
C ALA A 150 4.53 3.23 -34.06
N LEU A 151 5.22 2.17 -33.63
CA LEU A 151 6.18 1.45 -34.48
C LEU A 151 5.51 0.77 -35.67
N LEU A 152 4.35 0.14 -35.48
CA LEU A 152 3.58 -0.46 -36.58
C LEU A 152 3.08 0.57 -37.59
N LEU A 153 2.65 1.74 -37.13
CA LEU A 153 2.25 2.84 -38.02
C LEU A 153 3.45 3.41 -38.80
N ILE A 154 4.63 3.52 -38.19
CA ILE A 154 5.86 3.95 -38.89
C ILE A 154 6.26 2.91 -39.94
N SER A 155 6.26 1.62 -39.60
CA SER A 155 6.56 0.56 -40.58
C SER A 155 5.58 0.57 -41.75
N ALA A 156 4.28 0.77 -41.51
CA ALA A 156 3.27 0.85 -42.56
C ALA A 156 3.39 2.09 -43.47
N VAL A 157 4.02 3.17 -43.00
CA VAL A 157 4.28 4.39 -43.77
C VAL A 157 5.61 4.33 -44.52
N VAL A 158 6.58 3.55 -44.04
CA VAL A 158 7.89 3.39 -44.69
C VAL A 158 7.84 2.35 -45.83
N ASP A 159 6.90 1.40 -45.77
CA ASP A 159 6.71 0.34 -46.78
C ASP A 159 5.64 0.66 -47.87
N GLY A 160 5.15 1.91 -47.96
CA GLY A 160 4.15 2.36 -48.94
C GLY A 160 4.65 3.49 -49.84
#